data_AF-A0A8T2Q8K8-F1
#
_entry.id   AF-A0A8T2Q8K8-F1
#
_cell.length_a   1.000
_cell.length_b   1.000
_cell.length_c   1.000
_cell.angle_alpha   90.00
_cell.angle_beta   90.00
_cell.angle_gamma   90.00
#
_symmetry.space_group_name_H-M   'P 1'
#
loop_
_entity.id
_entity.type
_entity.pdbx_description
1 polymer ?
#
loop_
_entity_poly.entity_id
_entity_poly.type
_entity_poly.pdbx_seq_one_letter_code
_entity_poly.pdbx_strand_id
1 'polypeptide(L)'
;MEVEPTQLKVALIPGTGRIGSRLARRLALANVSVFIGSRSPQKGLQGAHDILASCPHGRVQGGSNQEAAAWGDTIFWNPSKFFDDLPDPNDPQCTFVAGDDEEAIQRTVALVEVIPGFKAIKAGGLANSKIIELLGPRWLFELDTLNAGGNYRSGWKYVW
;
A
#
# COMPACT_ATOMS: atom_id res chain seq x y z
N MET A 1 10.32 15.80 12.59
CA MET A 1 9.12 16.66 12.64
C MET A 1 7.92 15.73 12.68
N GLU A 2 6.87 16.07 13.41
CA GLU A 2 5.65 15.25 13.42
C GLU A 2 4.96 15.43 12.06
N VAL A 3 4.90 14.38 11.24
CA VAL A 3 4.30 14.44 9.91
C VAL A 3 2.82 14.13 10.06
N GLU A 4 1.97 15.14 9.86
CA GLU A 4 0.51 14.94 9.85
C GLU A 4 0.07 14.22 8.57
N PRO A 5 -0.38 12.96 8.65
CA PRO A 5 -0.62 12.13 7.49
C PRO A 5 -1.85 12.57 6.69
N THR A 6 -2.81 13.22 7.35
CA THR A 6 -4.03 13.75 6.72
C THR A 6 -3.75 14.94 5.77
N GLN A 7 -2.57 15.54 5.85
CA GLN A 7 -2.14 16.62 4.95
C GLN A 7 -1.43 16.11 3.69
N LEU A 8 -1.06 14.82 3.65
CA LEU A 8 -0.33 14.23 2.53
C LEU A 8 -1.26 13.93 1.35
N LYS A 9 -0.75 14.18 0.13
CA LYS A 9 -1.36 13.74 -1.13
C LYS A 9 -0.66 12.47 -1.62
N VAL A 10 -1.39 11.35 -1.62
CA VAL A 10 -0.86 10.04 -1.97
C VAL A 10 -1.34 9.62 -3.35
N ALA A 11 -0.42 9.42 -4.28
CA ALA A 11 -0.71 8.86 -5.59
C ALA A 11 -0.40 7.36 -5.63
N LEU A 12 -1.34 6.55 -6.13
CA LEU A 12 -1.16 5.11 -6.30
C LEU A 12 -1.01 4.77 -7.78
N ILE A 13 0.13 4.19 -8.17
CA ILE A 13 0.48 3.91 -9.57
C ILE A 13 1.04 2.49 -9.70
N PRO A 14 0.39 1.58 -10.46
CA PRO A 14 -0.99 1.61 -10.89
C PRO A 14 -1.96 1.38 -9.70
N GLY A 15 -2.91 2.30 -9.51
CA GLY A 15 -3.84 2.28 -8.39
C GLY A 15 -5.09 1.43 -8.60
N THR A 16 -5.43 1.04 -9.83
CA THR A 16 -6.69 0.32 -10.14
C THR A 16 -6.64 -1.18 -9.86
N GLY A 17 -5.53 -1.70 -9.34
CA GLY A 17 -5.37 -3.11 -8.98
C GLY A 17 -6.06 -3.47 -7.65
N ARG A 18 -6.06 -4.77 -7.31
CA ARG A 18 -6.63 -5.28 -6.05
C ARG A 18 -5.98 -4.65 -4.81
N ILE A 19 -4.66 -4.44 -4.82
CA ILE A 19 -3.96 -3.72 -3.75
C ILE A 19 -4.27 -2.23 -3.79
N GLY A 20 -4.01 -1.60 -4.94
CA GLY A 20 -4.11 -0.14 -5.08
C GLY A 20 -5.48 0.38 -4.66
N SER A 21 -6.56 -0.26 -5.11
CA SER A 21 -7.92 0.13 -4.74
C SER A 21 -8.21 -0.03 -3.23
N ARG A 22 -7.72 -1.09 -2.60
CA ARG A 22 -7.91 -1.32 -1.16
C ARG A 22 -7.05 -0.40 -0.31
N LEU A 23 -5.80 -0.17 -0.70
CA LEU A 23 -4.93 0.79 -0.06
C LEU A 23 -5.53 2.20 -0.18
N ALA A 24 -5.99 2.58 -1.37
CA ALA A 24 -6.71 3.85 -1.59
C ALA A 24 -7.92 3.96 -0.67
N ARG A 25 -8.72 2.89 -0.55
CA ARG A 25 -9.89 2.88 0.34
C ARG A 25 -9.50 3.03 1.80
N ARG A 26 -8.45 2.34 2.27
CA ARG A 26 -7.96 2.43 3.65
C ARG A 26 -7.43 3.83 3.97
N LEU A 27 -6.64 4.40 3.07
CA LEU A 27 -6.14 5.77 3.17
C LEU A 27 -7.28 6.79 3.16
N ALA A 28 -8.28 6.61 2.28
CA ALA A 28 -9.45 7.48 2.20
C ALA A 28 -10.31 7.42 3.48
N LEU A 29 -10.51 6.23 4.05
CA LEU A 29 -11.21 6.05 5.33
C LEU A 29 -10.48 6.74 6.49
N ALA A 30 -9.16 6.85 6.40
CA ALA A 30 -8.33 7.58 7.34
C ALA A 30 -8.17 9.07 6.98
N ASN A 31 -9.04 9.59 6.11
CA ASN A 31 -9.04 10.97 5.62
C ASN A 31 -7.75 11.42 4.91
N VAL A 32 -6.91 10.50 4.42
CA VAL A 32 -5.76 10.86 3.57
C VAL A 32 -6.26 11.17 2.15
N SER A 33 -5.66 12.17 1.50
CA SER A 33 -6.02 12.51 0.13
C SER A 33 -5.35 11.54 -0.85
N VAL A 34 -6.13 10.89 -1.72
CA VAL A 34 -5.63 9.83 -2.60
C VAL A 34 -5.95 10.10 -4.08
N PHE A 35 -5.00 9.79 -4.95
CA PHE A 35 -5.19 9.75 -6.39
C PHE A 35 -4.90 8.36 -6.96
N ILE A 36 -5.86 7.82 -7.71
CA ILE A 36 -5.75 6.51 -8.36
C ILE A 36 -5.26 6.68 -9.80
N GLY A 37 -4.00 6.36 -10.05
CA GLY A 37 -3.41 6.38 -11.39
C GLY A 37 -3.65 5.07 -12.16
N SER A 38 -3.95 5.19 -13.45
CA SER A 38 -3.98 4.04 -14.36
C SER A 38 -3.37 4.36 -15.73
N ARG A 39 -2.99 3.30 -16.46
CA ARG A 39 -2.65 3.43 -17.90
C ARG A 39 -3.88 3.77 -18.75
N SER A 40 -5.09 3.47 -18.25
CA SER A 40 -6.36 3.89 -18.85
C SER A 40 -7.02 4.90 -17.90
N PRO A 41 -7.06 6.20 -18.25
CA PRO A 41 -7.60 7.23 -17.36
C PRO A 41 -9.02 6.94 -16.87
N GLN A 42 -9.85 6.35 -17.72
CA GLN A 42 -11.21 5.94 -17.40
C GLN A 42 -11.26 4.90 -16.27
N LYS A 43 -10.30 3.96 -16.24
CA LYS A 43 -10.20 2.99 -15.12
C LYS A 43 -9.80 3.67 -13.82
N GLY A 44 -8.93 4.68 -13.88
CA GLY A 44 -8.54 5.49 -12.71
C GLY A 44 -9.76 6.22 -12.14
N LEU A 45 -10.50 6.93 -13.00
CA LEU A 45 -11.74 7.62 -12.65
C LEU A 45 -12.79 6.67 -12.05
N GLN A 46 -13.01 5.51 -12.68
CA GLN A 46 -13.95 4.52 -12.15
C GLN A 46 -13.52 4.01 -10.77
N GLY A 47 -12.24 3.70 -10.59
CA GLY A 47 -11.73 3.25 -9.28
C GLY A 47 -11.94 4.29 -8.18
N ALA A 48 -11.80 5.58 -8.49
CA ALA A 48 -12.06 6.65 -7.54
C ALA A 48 -13.55 6.74 -7.18
N HIS A 49 -14.41 6.65 -8.20
CA HIS A 49 -15.86 6.63 -8.03
C HIS A 49 -16.31 5.46 -7.15
N ASP A 50 -15.78 4.26 -7.38
CA ASP A 50 -16.13 3.05 -6.61
C ASP A 50 -15.76 3.20 -5.13
N ILE A 51 -14.63 3.84 -4.83
CA ILE A 51 -14.22 4.09 -3.44
C ILE A 51 -15.14 5.12 -2.80
N LEU A 52 -15.42 6.24 -3.48
CA LEU A 52 -16.30 7.31 -2.98
C LEU A 52 -17.72 6.81 -2.73
N ALA A 53 -18.23 5.87 -3.53
CA ALA A 53 -19.52 5.24 -3.29
C ALA A 53 -19.57 4.51 -1.93
N SER A 54 -18.44 3.93 -1.48
CA SER A 54 -18.31 3.28 -0.18
C SER A 54 -17.82 4.19 0.95
N CYS A 55 -17.27 5.37 0.60
CA CYS A 55 -16.70 6.34 1.51
C CYS A 55 -16.96 7.77 0.99
N PRO A 56 -18.19 8.30 1.15
CA PRO A 56 -18.57 9.60 0.56
C PRO A 56 -17.78 10.79 1.11
N HIS A 57 -17.24 10.66 2.33
CA HIS A 57 -16.42 11.69 2.97
C HIS A 57 -14.93 11.60 2.59
N GLY A 58 -14.52 10.55 1.87
CA GLY A 58 -13.14 10.35 1.45
C GLY A 58 -12.69 11.39 0.42
N ARG A 59 -11.40 11.73 0.43
CA ARG A 59 -10.79 12.64 -0.55
C ARG A 59 -10.08 11.84 -1.63
N VAL A 60 -10.84 11.35 -2.61
CA VAL A 60 -10.32 10.44 -3.65
C VAL A 60 -10.54 11.02 -5.05
N GLN A 61 -9.51 10.98 -5.87
CA GLN A 61 -9.54 11.34 -7.29
C GLN A 61 -8.93 10.20 -8.12
N GLY A 62 -9.14 10.20 -9.43
CA GLY A 62 -8.62 9.17 -10.32
C GLY A 62 -8.39 9.68 -11.73
N GLY A 63 -7.47 9.04 -12.45
CA GLY A 63 -7.07 9.48 -13.79
C GLY A 63 -5.91 8.66 -14.35
N SER A 64 -5.13 9.28 -15.21
CA SER A 64 -3.90 8.70 -15.76
C SER A 64 -2.80 8.55 -14.70
N ASN A 65 -1.84 7.68 -14.96
CA ASN A 65 -0.62 7.58 -14.14
C ASN A 65 0.16 8.92 -14.11
N GLN A 66 0.15 9.66 -15.21
CA GLN A 66 0.84 10.95 -15.32
C GLN A 66 0.17 12.01 -14.44
N GLU A 67 -1.15 12.12 -14.48
CA GLU A 67 -1.91 13.02 -13.62
C GLU A 67 -1.72 12.66 -12.14
N ALA A 68 -1.73 11.37 -11.82
CA ALA A 68 -1.47 10.90 -10.46
C ALA A 68 -0.08 11.31 -9.96
N ALA A 69 0.95 11.11 -10.78
CA ALA A 69 2.32 11.46 -10.43
C ALA A 69 2.54 12.98 -10.29
N ALA A 70 1.85 13.79 -11.10
CA ALA A 70 1.92 15.25 -11.02
C ALA A 70 1.18 15.80 -9.79
N TRP A 71 0.18 15.07 -9.28
CA TRP A 71 -0.66 15.51 -8.17
C TRP A 71 -0.13 15.12 -6.78
N GLY A 72 0.48 13.94 -6.65
CA GLY A 72 0.86 13.36 -5.36
C GLY A 72 2.20 13.86 -4.83
N ASP A 73 2.25 14.18 -3.53
CA ASP A 73 3.50 14.46 -2.80
C ASP A 73 4.26 13.17 -2.46
N THR A 74 3.55 12.04 -2.39
CA THR A 74 4.09 10.70 -2.17
C THR A 74 3.47 9.74 -3.18
N ILE A 75 4.32 8.98 -3.89
CA ILE A 75 3.89 8.02 -4.90
C ILE A 75 4.14 6.61 -4.37
N PHE A 76 3.09 5.82 -4.18
CA PHE A 76 3.23 4.38 -4.01
C PHE A 76 3.20 3.71 -5.38
N TRP A 77 4.34 3.15 -5.74
CA TRP A 77 4.46 2.28 -6.90
C TRP A 77 4.35 0.81 -6.45
N ASN A 78 3.34 0.09 -6.94
CA ASN A 78 3.17 -1.33 -6.58
C ASN A 78 2.70 -2.18 -7.77
N PRO A 79 3.55 -3.10 -8.29
CA PRO A 79 3.18 -4.01 -9.38
C PRO A 79 2.51 -5.32 -8.93
N SER A 80 2.38 -5.61 -7.63
CA SER A 80 1.97 -6.94 -7.13
C SER A 80 0.54 -7.00 -6.54
N LYS A 81 0.06 -8.20 -6.16
CA LYS A 81 -1.36 -8.52 -5.83
C LYS A 81 -1.54 -9.21 -4.46
N PHE A 82 -1.61 -8.48 -3.35
CA PHE A 82 -1.94 -9.00 -2.02
C PHE A 82 -2.51 -7.91 -1.11
N PHE A 83 -3.63 -8.21 -0.44
CA PHE A 83 -4.18 -7.62 0.80
C PHE A 83 -5.69 -7.88 0.72
N ASP A 84 -6.18 -9.06 1.12
CA ASP A 84 -7.62 -9.35 1.11
C ASP A 84 -8.32 -8.85 2.40
N ASP A 85 -7.70 -8.99 3.58
CA ASP A 85 -8.31 -8.59 4.87
C ASP A 85 -7.47 -7.57 5.66
N LEU A 86 -8.13 -6.84 6.58
CA LEU A 86 -7.45 -5.96 7.56
C LEU A 86 -6.90 -6.84 8.71
N PRO A 87 -5.69 -6.56 9.23
CA PRO A 87 -5.17 -7.25 10.40
C PRO A 87 -6.04 -6.99 11.64
N ASP A 88 -6.06 -7.93 12.59
CA ASP A 88 -6.64 -7.69 13.90
C ASP A 88 -5.86 -6.56 14.59
N PRO A 89 -6.52 -5.50 15.12
CA PRO A 89 -5.84 -4.46 15.88
C PRO A 89 -5.02 -4.96 17.07
N ASN A 90 -5.38 -6.10 17.66
CA ASN A 90 -4.66 -6.72 18.77
C ASN A 90 -3.43 -7.55 18.33
N ASP A 91 -3.29 -7.82 17.02
CA ASP A 91 -2.14 -8.51 16.41
C ASP A 91 -1.66 -7.75 15.16
N PRO A 92 -0.97 -6.62 15.35
CA PRO A 92 -0.66 -5.72 14.25
C PRO A 92 0.36 -6.32 13.28
N GLN A 93 0.03 -6.29 11.99
CA GLN A 93 0.96 -6.72 10.96
C GLN A 93 2.08 -5.69 10.79
N CYS A 94 3.31 -6.17 10.94
CA CYS A 94 4.50 -5.35 10.82
C CYS A 94 4.84 -5.10 9.35
N THR A 95 4.97 -3.84 8.97
CA THR A 95 5.44 -3.40 7.64
C THR A 95 6.81 -2.76 7.78
N PHE A 96 7.80 -3.31 7.08
CA PHE A 96 9.15 -2.78 7.10
C PHE A 96 9.29 -1.56 6.17
N VAL A 97 9.95 -0.51 6.66
CA VAL A 97 10.27 0.70 5.90
C VAL A 97 11.78 0.85 5.85
N ALA A 98 12.36 0.80 4.65
CA ALA A 98 13.79 1.01 4.42
C ALA A 98 13.99 2.18 3.45
N GLY A 99 14.99 3.02 3.72
CA GLY A 99 15.30 4.20 2.91
C GLY A 99 16.53 4.92 3.45
N ASP A 100 17.16 5.74 2.60
CA ASP A 100 18.33 6.54 2.99
C ASP A 100 17.95 7.99 3.38
N ASP A 101 16.73 8.41 3.07
CA ASP A 101 16.17 9.70 3.43
C ASP A 101 15.25 9.57 4.66
N GLU A 102 15.67 10.16 5.77
CA GLU A 102 14.94 10.13 7.04
C GLU A 102 13.57 10.84 6.95
N GLU A 103 13.43 11.90 6.15
CA GLU A 103 12.15 12.58 5.95
C GLU A 103 11.17 11.69 5.19
N ALA A 104 11.64 11.04 4.13
CA ALA A 104 10.83 10.09 3.36
C ALA A 104 10.41 8.87 4.19
N ILE A 105 11.31 8.37 5.05
CA ILE A 105 11.00 7.29 6.01
C ILE A 105 9.90 7.75 6.98
N GLN A 106 10.00 8.95 7.56
CA GLN A 106 9.01 9.48 8.50
C GLN A 106 7.63 9.62 7.86
N ARG A 107 7.55 10.15 6.63
CA ARG A 107 6.29 10.24 5.88
C ARG A 107 5.68 8.85 5.62
N THR A 108 6.50 7.89 5.23
CA THR A 108 6.04 6.51 4.96
C THR A 108 5.56 5.81 6.23
N VAL A 109 6.28 5.98 7.34
CA VAL A 109 5.88 5.46 8.66
C VAL A 109 4.53 6.02 9.08
N ALA A 110 4.35 7.35 8.97
CA ALA A 110 3.08 7.98 9.30
C ALA A 110 1.92 7.42 8.45
N LEU A 111 2.12 7.23 7.14
CA LEU A 111 1.10 6.67 6.25
C LEU A 111 0.72 5.22 6.57
N VAL A 112 1.68 4.41 7.04
CA VAL A 112 1.42 3.02 7.44
C VAL A 112 0.64 2.97 8.75
N GLU A 113 1.07 3.73 9.77
CA GLU A 113 0.49 3.69 11.11
C GLU A 113 -0.92 4.30 11.19
N VAL A 114 -1.27 5.14 10.22
CA VAL A 114 -2.62 5.67 10.04
C VAL A 114 -3.65 4.58 9.73
N ILE A 115 -3.21 3.48 9.12
CA ILE A 115 -4.09 2.36 8.80
C ILE A 115 -4.18 1.47 10.04
N PRO A 116 -5.38 1.27 10.63
CA PRO A 116 -5.55 0.40 11.79
C PRO A 116 -5.03 -1.02 11.52
N GLY A 117 -4.33 -1.59 12.50
CA GLY A 117 -3.78 -2.94 12.43
C GLY A 117 -2.40 -3.04 11.76
N PHE A 118 -1.81 -1.92 11.31
CA PHE A 118 -0.44 -1.91 10.80
C PHE A 118 0.51 -1.20 11.76
N LYS A 119 1.73 -1.75 11.85
CA LYS A 119 2.83 -1.15 12.59
C LYS A 119 4.03 -1.00 11.66
N ALA A 120 4.58 0.20 11.56
CA ALA A 120 5.78 0.41 10.77
C ALA A 120 7.03 0.01 11.57
N ILE A 121 7.95 -0.71 10.93
CA ILE A 121 9.28 -1.00 11.48
C ILE A 121 10.33 -0.34 10.59
N LYS A 122 11.06 0.63 11.14
CA LYS A 122 12.22 1.21 10.45
C LYS A 122 13.30 0.15 10.33
N ALA A 123 13.57 -0.28 9.11
CA ALA A 123 14.51 -1.34 8.78
C ALA A 123 15.89 -0.80 8.34
N GLY A 124 16.16 0.50 8.56
CA GLY A 124 17.44 1.14 8.23
C GLY A 124 17.54 1.56 6.76
N GLY A 125 18.78 1.67 6.26
CA GLY A 125 19.09 2.18 4.92
C GLY A 125 18.45 1.38 3.78
N LEU A 126 18.38 1.97 2.59
CA LEU A 126 17.77 1.38 1.40
C LEU A 126 18.43 0.04 1.02
N ALA A 127 19.70 -0.17 1.35
CA ALA A 127 20.41 -1.44 1.15
C ALA A 127 19.69 -2.65 1.79
N ASN A 128 18.96 -2.44 2.88
CA ASN A 128 18.21 -3.49 3.57
C ASN A 128 16.94 -3.92 2.82
N SER A 129 16.49 -3.17 1.80
CA SER A 129 15.40 -3.56 0.89
C SER A 129 15.63 -4.95 0.28
N LYS A 130 16.88 -5.27 -0.09
CA LYS A 130 17.26 -6.57 -0.64
C LYS A 130 16.88 -7.72 0.29
N ILE A 131 17.02 -7.54 1.59
CA ILE A 131 16.68 -8.55 2.59
C ILE A 131 15.16 -8.60 2.75
N ILE A 132 14.50 -7.44 2.84
CA ILE A 132 13.05 -7.31 3.02
C ILE A 132 12.28 -7.93 1.84
N GLU A 133 12.71 -7.69 0.60
CA GLU A 133 12.11 -8.27 -0.60
C GLU A 133 12.23 -9.80 -0.62
N LEU A 134 13.31 -10.35 -0.05
CA LEU A 134 13.54 -11.79 0.08
C LEU A 134 12.74 -12.43 1.22
N LEU A 135 12.24 -11.65 2.19
CA LEU A 135 11.38 -12.17 3.26
C LEU A 135 10.09 -12.73 2.69
N GLY A 136 9.48 -12.07 1.69
CA GLY A 136 8.24 -12.54 1.06
C GLY A 136 8.35 -13.96 0.52
N PRO A 137 9.29 -14.25 -0.41
CA PRO A 137 9.50 -15.60 -0.93
C PRO A 137 9.85 -16.60 0.16
N ARG A 138 10.77 -16.25 1.07
CA ARG A 138 11.25 -17.15 2.12
C ARG A 138 10.14 -17.53 3.11
N TRP A 139 9.41 -16.56 3.63
CA TRP A 139 8.29 -16.80 4.53
C TRP A 139 7.20 -17.60 3.84
N LEU A 140 6.94 -17.36 2.55
CA LEU A 140 5.96 -18.14 1.81
C LEU A 140 6.41 -19.58 1.54
N PHE A 141 7.70 -19.86 1.28
CA PHE A 141 8.23 -21.24 1.24
C PHE A 141 8.15 -21.91 2.61
N GLU A 142 8.46 -21.19 3.68
CA GLU A 142 8.42 -21.71 5.04
C GLU A 142 6.98 -21.98 5.49
N LEU A 143 6.04 -21.08 5.16
CA LEU A 143 4.60 -21.29 5.37
C LEU A 143 4.04 -22.44 4.54
N ASP A 144 4.45 -22.59 3.27
CA ASP A 144 4.02 -23.72 2.43
C ASP A 144 4.58 -25.06 2.97
N THR A 145 5.80 -25.03 3.51
CA THR A 145 6.41 -26.18 4.21
C THR A 145 5.68 -26.51 5.51
N LEU A 146 5.29 -25.49 6.29
CA LEU A 146 4.50 -25.64 7.52
C LEU A 146 3.04 -26.06 7.22
N ASN A 147 2.54 -25.74 6.03
CA ASN A 147 1.21 -26.06 5.54
C ASN A 147 1.14 -27.40 4.76
N ALA A 148 2.11 -28.30 4.94
CA ALA A 148 2.12 -29.64 4.35
C ALA A 148 0.90 -30.50 4.80
N GLY A 149 -0.29 -30.15 4.29
CA GLY A 149 -1.60 -30.75 4.62
C GLY A 149 -2.68 -29.79 5.13
N GLY A 150 -2.45 -28.48 5.22
CA GLY A 150 -3.45 -27.52 5.75
C GLY A 150 -4.42 -26.94 4.71
N ASN A 151 -5.35 -26.09 5.17
CA ASN A 151 -6.54 -25.65 4.41
C ASN A 151 -6.41 -24.29 3.69
N TYR A 152 -5.22 -23.68 3.65
CA TYR A 152 -4.97 -22.47 2.87
C TYR A 152 -3.95 -22.72 1.74
N ARG A 153 -3.96 -21.90 0.69
CA ARG A 153 -3.03 -21.99 -0.45
C ARG A 153 -2.20 -20.72 -0.55
N SER A 154 -0.92 -20.79 -0.16
CA SER A 154 0.09 -19.80 -0.50
C SER A 154 0.69 -20.12 -1.88
N GLY A 155 0.90 -19.12 -2.73
CA GLY A 155 1.54 -19.34 -4.03
C GLY A 155 2.14 -18.05 -4.60
N TRP A 156 3.37 -18.16 -5.11
CA TRP A 156 4.01 -17.11 -5.89
C TRP A 156 3.69 -17.28 -7.37
N LYS A 157 3.42 -16.18 -8.05
CA LYS A 157 3.37 -16.13 -9.51
C LYS A 157 4.48 -15.21 -9.99
N TYR A 158 5.43 -15.76 -10.73
CA TYR A 158 6.29 -14.93 -11.56
C TYR A 158 5.41 -14.26 -12.62
N VAL A 159 5.32 -12.94 -12.56
CA VAL A 159 4.65 -12.14 -13.57
C VAL A 159 5.76 -11.49 -14.37
N TRP A 160 6.08 -12.10 -15.51
CA TRP A 160 6.90 -11.49 -16.56
C TRP A 160 5.97 -10.73 -17.51
#